data_AF-W9CM03-F1
#
_entry.id   AF-W9CM03-F1
#
_cell.length_a   1.000
_cell.length_b   1.000
_cell.length_c   1.000
_cell.angle_alpha   90.00
_cell.angle_beta   90.00
_cell.angle_gamma   90.00
#
_symmetry.space_group_name_H-M   'P 1'
#
loop_
_entity.id
_entity.type
_entity.pdbx_description
1 polymer ?
#
loop_
_entity_poly.entity_id
_entity_poly.type
_entity_poly.pdbx_seq_one_letter_code
_entity_poly.pdbx_strand_id
1 'polypeptide(L)'
;MAALNRKYAALPDLDSAPDIYETPELTEDNSTAPTGRPRSQSTSSSYQDFDEDDDDLGGISRSRLHPDEARSHFSPAQIDARDVDFSDRVTAKRKSYKASSRRHRKRQDGTEEFGDFSDDDDDDGESLERKLARLRREIEEVKEEYGKRTQEKRDTGVDGESNDVDDIAALSKLLDGISVNQGDQITSAGARLAKDLGTGIKANGPPQTSQGTGEPSTYTVTYAPTYQQSHALAKAADFDGRLALLEKVLGLNSTMDSTNGSTAVLPTLDILERQVSILTESTPSSLDSISRRVRTLTQEAEKLEESRKSAKAAQDSLKSAREEIASEDKDDSEQISKINALYGTLPTIENLAPLLPSLLDRLRSLRAIHADAATASENLDIVEQRQVEMSNDIKKWQEGLEKVEEAIKQGETVMGGNMQVVEGWVKDLEDKMSKL
;
A
#
# COMPACT_ATOMS: atom_id res chain seq x y z
N MET A 1 -42.23 -31.03 -8.76
CA MET A 1 -43.18 -30.34 -7.87
C MET A 1 -42.44 -29.20 -7.20
N ALA A 2 -42.57 -27.98 -7.74
CA ALA A 2 -42.01 -26.80 -7.10
C ALA A 2 -42.73 -26.59 -5.76
N ALA A 3 -41.96 -26.37 -4.69
CA ALA A 3 -42.50 -26.10 -3.37
C ALA A 3 -43.26 -24.76 -3.41
N LEU A 4 -44.59 -24.80 -3.32
CA LEU A 4 -45.41 -23.61 -3.27
C LEU A 4 -45.01 -22.76 -2.06
N ASN A 5 -44.44 -21.59 -2.33
CA ASN A 5 -44.06 -20.61 -1.31
C ASN A 5 -45.28 -20.24 -0.47
N ARG A 6 -45.20 -20.45 0.86
CA ARG A 6 -46.30 -20.26 1.81
C ARG A 6 -46.93 -18.85 1.75
N LYS A 7 -46.19 -17.85 1.28
CA LYS A 7 -46.66 -16.47 1.07
C LYS A 7 -47.73 -16.36 -0.02
N TYR A 8 -47.71 -17.23 -1.03
CA TYR A 8 -48.56 -17.14 -2.22
C TYR A 8 -49.69 -18.19 -2.26
N ALA A 9 -49.67 -19.15 -1.34
CA ALA A 9 -50.64 -20.26 -1.28
C ALA A 9 -52.10 -19.85 -1.03
N ALA A 10 -52.33 -18.65 -0.50
CA ALA A 10 -53.67 -18.13 -0.22
C ALA A 10 -54.29 -17.32 -1.39
N LEU A 11 -53.53 -17.06 -2.46
CA LEU A 11 -54.03 -16.37 -3.64
C LEU A 11 -54.69 -17.40 -4.59
N PRO A 12 -55.94 -17.17 -5.03
CA PRO A 12 -56.52 -17.95 -6.12
C PRO A 12 -55.81 -17.61 -7.45
N ASP A 13 -55.65 -18.61 -8.32
CA ASP A 13 -55.04 -18.48 -9.66
C ASP A 13 -53.51 -18.25 -9.70
N LEU A 14 -52.75 -19.04 -8.92
CA LEU A 14 -51.28 -19.04 -9.00
C LEU A 14 -50.80 -19.99 -10.11
N ASP A 15 -50.06 -19.44 -11.07
CA ASP A 15 -49.44 -20.22 -12.14
C ASP A 15 -48.40 -21.21 -11.58
N SER A 16 -48.47 -22.45 -12.04
CA SER A 16 -47.54 -23.54 -11.69
C SER A 16 -46.59 -23.89 -12.84
N ALA A 17 -46.57 -23.07 -13.89
CA ALA A 17 -45.57 -23.11 -14.96
C ALA A 17 -44.14 -23.00 -14.40
N PRO A 18 -43.12 -23.45 -15.16
CA PRO A 18 -41.73 -23.18 -14.82
C PRO A 18 -41.49 -21.67 -14.69
N ASP A 19 -40.79 -21.26 -13.63
CA ASP A 19 -40.46 -19.86 -13.34
C ASP A 19 -39.64 -19.19 -14.46
N ILE A 20 -38.87 -19.98 -15.21
CA ILE A 20 -37.97 -19.51 -16.26
C ILE A 20 -38.15 -20.37 -17.50
N TYR A 21 -38.48 -19.73 -18.63
CA TYR A 21 -38.47 -20.35 -19.96
C TYR A 21 -37.25 -19.83 -20.71
N GLU A 22 -36.15 -20.59 -20.67
CA GLU A 22 -34.91 -20.27 -21.36
C GLU A 22 -34.66 -21.21 -22.54
N THR A 23 -33.95 -20.68 -23.56
CA THR A 23 -33.40 -21.51 -24.63
C THR A 23 -32.28 -22.38 -24.05
N PRO A 24 -32.09 -23.64 -24.52
CA PRO A 24 -31.00 -24.48 -24.06
C PRO A 24 -29.67 -23.74 -24.17
N GLU A 25 -28.88 -23.78 -23.09
CA GLU A 25 -27.56 -23.16 -23.05
C GLU A 25 -26.69 -23.79 -24.15
N LEU A 26 -26.51 -23.03 -25.25
CA LEU A 26 -25.54 -23.39 -26.27
C LEU A 26 -24.18 -23.21 -25.62
N THR A 27 -23.32 -24.20 -25.72
CA THR A 27 -21.94 -24.17 -25.18
C THR A 27 -21.09 -23.19 -25.99
N GLU A 28 -21.38 -21.90 -25.93
CA GLU A 28 -20.57 -20.84 -26.53
C GLU A 28 -19.26 -20.62 -25.76
N ASP A 29 -19.16 -21.17 -24.55
CA ASP A 29 -18.02 -20.98 -23.63
C ASP A 29 -16.87 -21.99 -23.83
N ASN A 30 -16.98 -22.89 -24.80
CA ASN A 30 -15.86 -23.77 -25.19
C ASN A 30 -14.94 -23.12 -26.25
N SER A 31 -15.18 -21.84 -26.58
CA SER A 31 -14.34 -21.06 -27.50
C SER A 31 -13.13 -20.49 -26.77
N THR A 32 -11.96 -21.07 -27.04
CA THR A 32 -10.64 -20.50 -26.68
C THR A 32 -10.26 -19.30 -27.55
N ALA A 33 -11.20 -18.74 -28.33
CA ALA A 33 -10.93 -17.60 -29.18
C ALA A 33 -10.86 -16.32 -28.32
N PRO A 34 -9.69 -15.66 -28.22
CA PRO A 34 -9.56 -14.44 -27.44
C PRO A 34 -10.26 -13.31 -28.21
N THR A 35 -11.56 -13.11 -27.97
CA THR A 35 -12.33 -11.99 -28.52
C THR A 35 -11.99 -10.71 -27.73
N GLY A 36 -10.80 -10.19 -28.02
CA GLY A 36 -10.29 -8.96 -27.45
C GLY A 36 -8.85 -9.18 -27.04
N ARG A 37 -7.91 -8.47 -27.69
CA ARG A 37 -6.55 -8.32 -27.16
C ARG A 37 -6.69 -7.74 -25.74
N PRO A 38 -6.42 -8.48 -24.66
CA PRO A 38 -6.36 -7.87 -23.35
C PRO A 38 -5.13 -6.95 -23.38
N ARG A 39 -5.37 -5.66 -23.46
CA ARG A 39 -4.36 -4.65 -23.12
C ARG A 39 -4.13 -4.83 -21.63
N SER A 40 -3.16 -5.67 -21.27
CA SER A 40 -2.75 -5.89 -19.89
C SER A 40 -2.35 -4.54 -19.29
N GLN A 41 -3.25 -3.98 -18.46
CA GLN A 41 -2.89 -2.97 -17.49
C GLN A 41 -2.36 -3.73 -16.27
N SER A 42 -1.12 -4.18 -16.35
CA SER A 42 -0.48 -4.81 -15.21
C SER A 42 0.99 -4.39 -15.17
N THR A 43 1.35 -3.71 -14.09
CA THR A 43 2.70 -3.36 -13.64
C THR A 43 3.57 -4.59 -13.29
N SER A 44 3.19 -5.77 -13.78
CA SER A 44 3.81 -7.07 -13.49
C SER A 44 3.80 -7.98 -14.72
N SER A 45 4.06 -7.42 -15.91
CA SER A 45 4.60 -8.24 -16.99
C SER A 45 6.00 -8.65 -16.57
N SER A 46 6.10 -9.86 -16.04
CA SER A 46 7.34 -10.63 -15.97
C SER A 46 8.10 -10.47 -17.29
N TYR A 47 9.41 -10.37 -17.18
CA TYR A 47 10.41 -10.27 -18.25
C TYR A 47 10.39 -11.51 -19.14
N GLN A 48 9.26 -11.79 -19.79
CA GLN A 48 9.17 -12.79 -20.83
C GLN A 48 9.74 -12.13 -22.08
N ASP A 49 11.03 -12.39 -22.25
CA ASP A 49 11.82 -12.30 -23.46
C ASP A 49 11.04 -12.99 -24.60
N PHE A 50 10.23 -12.20 -25.31
CA PHE A 50 9.75 -12.56 -26.63
C PHE A 50 10.67 -11.81 -27.61
N ASP A 51 11.92 -12.25 -27.68
CA ASP A 51 12.75 -12.11 -28.88
C ASP A 51 12.23 -13.09 -29.94
N GLU A 52 10.95 -12.93 -30.33
CA GLU A 52 10.45 -13.49 -31.58
C GLU A 52 10.52 -12.37 -32.60
N ASP A 53 11.67 -12.27 -33.27
CA ASP A 53 11.87 -11.79 -34.65
C ASP A 53 10.80 -10.80 -35.17
N ASP A 54 10.58 -9.68 -34.46
CA ASP A 54 9.68 -8.60 -34.89
C ASP A 54 10.45 -7.58 -35.76
N ASP A 55 11.58 -8.00 -36.36
CA ASP A 55 12.33 -7.24 -37.37
C ASP A 55 11.52 -7.06 -38.67
N ASP A 56 10.44 -7.82 -38.86
CA ASP A 56 9.62 -7.78 -40.08
C ASP A 56 8.35 -6.89 -40.01
N LEU A 57 8.06 -6.23 -38.88
CA LEU A 57 6.89 -5.32 -38.76
C LEU A 57 7.29 -3.86 -38.55
N GLY A 58 7.93 -3.30 -39.57
CA GLY A 58 7.78 -1.89 -39.95
C GLY A 58 8.33 -0.84 -38.97
N GLY A 59 9.64 -0.64 -38.96
CA GLY A 59 10.31 0.63 -38.60
C GLY A 59 10.08 1.20 -37.18
N ILE A 60 9.32 0.51 -36.33
CA ILE A 60 8.98 0.93 -34.97
C ILE A 60 9.68 -0.02 -34.01
N SER A 61 10.69 0.48 -33.30
CA SER A 61 11.30 -0.28 -32.21
C SER A 61 10.31 -0.43 -31.06
N ARG A 62 10.02 -1.68 -30.67
CA ARG A 62 9.08 -2.03 -29.59
C ARG A 62 9.79 -2.41 -28.29
N SER A 63 11.01 -1.88 -28.08
CA SER A 63 11.78 -2.12 -26.86
C SER A 63 10.93 -1.77 -25.62
N ARG A 64 10.68 -2.76 -24.76
CA ARG A 64 9.95 -2.55 -23.51
C ARG A 64 10.88 -1.83 -22.52
N LEU A 65 10.33 -0.86 -21.77
CA LEU A 65 11.08 -0.22 -20.69
C LEU A 65 11.18 -1.19 -19.51
N HIS A 66 12.41 -1.48 -19.10
CA HIS A 66 12.70 -2.19 -17.85
C HIS A 66 12.85 -1.17 -16.72
N PRO A 67 11.81 -0.95 -15.88
CA PRO A 67 11.80 0.14 -14.92
C PRO A 67 12.87 -0.04 -13.84
N ASP A 68 13.22 -1.28 -13.48
CA ASP A 68 14.25 -1.55 -12.47
C ASP A 68 15.65 -1.25 -12.98
N GLU A 69 15.95 -1.65 -14.22
CA GLU A 69 17.21 -1.33 -14.90
C GLU A 69 17.33 0.18 -15.13
N ALA A 70 16.28 0.82 -15.67
CA ALA A 70 16.23 2.26 -15.82
C ALA A 70 16.40 2.99 -14.47
N ARG A 71 15.77 2.49 -13.40
CA ARG A 71 15.93 3.06 -12.05
C ARG A 71 17.36 2.96 -11.56
N SER A 72 18.05 1.84 -11.80
CA SER A 72 19.47 1.70 -11.46
C SER A 72 20.34 2.72 -12.22
N HIS A 73 20.07 2.93 -13.51
CA HIS A 73 20.79 3.89 -14.35
C HIS A 73 20.61 5.35 -13.91
N PHE A 74 19.40 5.72 -13.48
CA PHE A 74 19.09 7.10 -13.07
C PHE A 74 19.28 7.35 -11.57
N SER A 75 19.42 6.31 -10.73
CA SER A 75 19.63 6.45 -9.28
C SER A 75 20.84 7.31 -8.86
N PRO A 76 22.01 7.30 -9.54
CA PRO A 76 23.13 8.15 -9.17
C PRO A 76 23.03 9.59 -9.71
N ALA A 77 22.09 9.87 -10.61
CA ALA A 77 21.91 11.20 -11.18
C ALA A 77 21.11 12.08 -10.22
N GLN A 78 21.74 13.13 -9.69
CA GLN A 78 21.05 14.15 -8.90
C GLN A 78 20.82 15.39 -9.77
N ILE A 79 19.61 15.95 -9.68
CA ILE A 79 19.19 17.11 -10.48
C ILE A 79 19.01 18.29 -9.53
N ASP A 80 19.78 19.35 -9.74
CA ASP A 80 19.58 20.64 -9.06
C ASP A 80 18.65 21.52 -9.89
N ALA A 81 17.53 21.91 -9.27
CA ALA A 81 16.46 22.70 -9.88
C ALA A 81 16.29 24.09 -9.24
N ARG A 82 17.16 24.49 -8.31
CA ARG A 82 16.95 25.72 -7.50
C ARG A 82 16.96 27.02 -8.29
N ASP A 83 17.80 27.10 -9.33
CA ASP A 83 17.99 28.32 -10.14
C ASP A 83 17.40 28.20 -11.54
N VAL A 84 16.43 27.31 -11.77
CA VAL A 84 15.91 27.04 -13.11
C VAL A 84 14.81 28.02 -13.49
N ASP A 85 14.94 28.68 -14.64
CA ASP A 85 13.97 29.64 -15.16
C ASP A 85 13.61 29.28 -16.61
N PHE A 86 12.39 28.76 -16.79
CA PHE A 86 11.78 28.47 -18.10
C PHE A 86 10.89 29.60 -18.59
N SER A 87 10.80 30.71 -17.86
CA SER A 87 10.15 31.89 -18.44
C SER A 87 10.98 32.28 -19.65
N ASP A 88 10.35 32.29 -20.83
CA ASP A 88 10.97 32.50 -22.14
C ASP A 88 11.41 33.97 -22.33
N ARG A 89 12.14 34.48 -21.33
CA ARG A 89 12.67 35.83 -21.26
C ARG A 89 13.91 35.90 -22.14
N VAL A 90 13.73 36.46 -23.33
CA VAL A 90 14.76 36.66 -24.37
C VAL A 90 15.96 37.50 -23.89
N THR A 91 15.87 38.19 -22.75
CA THR A 91 16.92 39.08 -22.22
C THR A 91 17.91 38.42 -21.26
N ALA A 92 17.64 37.21 -20.76
CA ALA A 92 18.52 36.51 -19.82
C ALA A 92 18.98 35.16 -20.40
N LYS A 93 20.20 34.73 -20.02
CA LYS A 93 20.68 33.39 -20.38
C LYS A 93 19.73 32.35 -19.75
N ARG A 94 19.19 31.45 -20.57
CA ARG A 94 18.28 30.37 -20.14
C ARG A 94 18.97 29.57 -19.03
N LYS A 95 18.37 29.51 -17.85
CA LYS A 95 18.86 28.69 -16.74
C LYS A 95 18.14 27.35 -16.80
N SER A 96 18.85 26.30 -17.21
CA SER A 96 18.35 24.92 -17.26
C SER A 96 18.73 24.14 -16.01
N TYR A 97 18.09 22.98 -15.81
CA TYR A 97 18.49 22.01 -14.78
C TYR A 97 19.98 21.68 -14.89
N LYS A 98 20.65 21.57 -13.73
CA LYS A 98 22.01 21.03 -13.65
C LYS A 98 21.93 19.60 -13.16
N ALA A 99 22.35 18.65 -13.98
CA ALA A 99 22.46 17.25 -13.59
C ALA A 99 23.91 16.96 -13.18
N SER A 100 24.12 16.56 -11.93
CA SER A 100 25.39 16.02 -11.47
C SER A 100 25.24 14.52 -11.27
N SER A 101 26.01 13.72 -12.02
CA SER A 101 26.07 12.27 -11.80
C SER A 101 27.27 11.96 -10.92
N ARG A 102 27.05 11.38 -9.75
CA ARG A 102 28.15 10.77 -8.98
C ARG A 102 28.44 9.42 -9.63
N ARG A 103 29.55 9.32 -10.35
CA ARG A 103 29.90 8.09 -11.07
C ARG A 103 30.15 6.95 -10.07
N HIS A 104 29.47 5.84 -10.29
CA HIS A 104 29.63 4.61 -9.53
C HIS A 104 30.68 3.74 -10.23
N ARG A 105 31.74 3.33 -9.53
CA ARG A 105 32.69 2.34 -10.06
C ARG A 105 32.57 1.08 -9.21
N LYS A 106 32.04 0.02 -9.82
CA LYS A 106 32.05 -1.32 -9.23
C LYS A 106 33.41 -1.94 -9.50
N ARG A 107 34.18 -2.23 -8.44
CA ARG A 107 35.46 -2.94 -8.57
C ARG A 107 35.20 -4.42 -8.88
N GLN A 108 36.22 -5.12 -9.38
CA GLN A 108 36.17 -6.56 -9.70
C GLN A 108 35.83 -7.44 -8.49
N ASP A 109 35.99 -6.90 -7.27
CA ASP A 109 35.68 -7.51 -5.98
C ASP A 109 34.25 -7.21 -5.47
N GLY A 110 33.39 -6.61 -6.31
CA GLY A 110 31.99 -6.34 -5.97
C GLY A 110 31.75 -5.19 -4.97
N THR A 111 32.81 -4.57 -4.44
CA THR A 111 32.72 -3.37 -3.60
C THR A 111 32.42 -2.13 -4.43
N GLU A 112 31.44 -1.36 -3.96
CA GLU A 112 30.94 -0.15 -4.60
C GLU A 112 31.66 1.06 -4.01
N GLU A 113 32.50 1.70 -4.84
CA GLU A 113 33.24 2.88 -4.43
C GLU A 113 32.52 4.14 -4.93
N PHE A 114 32.04 4.94 -3.97
CA PHE A 114 31.40 6.23 -4.23
C PHE A 114 32.45 7.33 -4.12
N GLY A 115 32.83 7.94 -5.24
CA GLY A 115 33.87 8.96 -5.26
C GLY A 115 33.79 9.87 -6.48
N ASP A 116 34.28 11.09 -6.32
CA ASP A 116 34.47 12.05 -7.41
C ASP A 116 35.80 11.74 -8.09
N PHE A 117 35.79 10.83 -9.06
CA PHE A 117 36.97 10.40 -9.79
C PHE A 117 37.24 11.26 -11.04
N SER A 118 36.83 12.53 -11.02
CA SER A 118 37.12 13.47 -12.10
C SER A 118 38.60 13.89 -12.05
N ASP A 119 39.44 13.14 -12.77
CA ASP A 119 40.77 13.56 -13.22
C ASP A 119 40.72 14.08 -14.67
N ASP A 120 39.54 14.50 -15.15
CA ASP A 120 39.41 15.18 -16.43
C ASP A 120 39.48 16.69 -16.18
N ASP A 121 40.72 17.17 -16.29
CA ASP A 121 41.07 18.52 -16.70
C ASP A 121 40.20 18.93 -17.91
N ASP A 122 39.43 20.04 -17.81
CA ASP A 122 39.46 21.10 -18.83
C ASP A 122 38.42 22.22 -18.67
N ASP A 123 37.34 22.13 -17.87
CA ASP A 123 36.34 23.25 -17.89
C ASP A 123 35.57 23.59 -16.61
N ASP A 124 35.81 22.91 -15.48
CA ASP A 124 35.22 23.33 -14.19
C ASP A 124 36.34 23.71 -13.21
N GLY A 125 36.37 25.01 -12.88
CA GLY A 125 37.43 25.61 -12.06
C GLY A 125 37.78 24.78 -10.84
N GLU A 126 39.09 24.60 -10.63
CA GLU A 126 39.69 23.86 -9.52
C GLU A 126 38.83 23.89 -8.25
N SER A 127 38.50 22.72 -7.71
CA SER A 127 37.77 22.62 -6.44
C SER A 127 38.44 23.53 -5.39
N LEU A 128 37.65 24.19 -4.55
CA LEU A 128 38.17 25.18 -3.59
C LEU A 128 39.31 24.60 -2.72
N GLU A 129 39.25 23.31 -2.43
CA GLU A 129 40.30 22.57 -1.73
C GLU A 129 41.59 22.45 -2.54
N ARG A 130 41.50 22.07 -3.83
CA ARG A 130 42.66 22.01 -4.74
C ARG A 130 43.25 23.40 -4.96
N LYS A 131 42.41 24.43 -5.05
CA LYS A 131 42.82 25.84 -5.14
C LYS A 131 43.54 26.32 -3.87
N LEU A 132 43.04 25.98 -2.67
CA LEU A 132 43.69 26.29 -1.40
C LEU A 132 45.04 25.57 -1.27
N ALA A 133 45.12 24.30 -1.68
CA ALA A 133 46.36 23.55 -1.67
C ALA A 133 47.41 24.14 -2.62
N ARG A 134 47.01 24.59 -3.81
CA ARG A 134 47.89 25.29 -4.75
C ARG A 134 48.38 26.62 -4.18
N LEU A 135 47.47 27.47 -3.66
CA LEU A 135 47.83 28.76 -3.07
C LEU A 135 48.78 28.59 -1.87
N ARG A 136 48.59 27.56 -1.06
CA ARG A 136 49.53 27.23 0.03
C ARG A 136 50.93 26.94 -0.49
N ARG A 137 51.03 26.19 -1.59
CA ARG A 137 52.31 25.89 -2.23
C ARG A 137 52.95 27.13 -2.85
N GLU A 138 52.18 27.96 -3.55
CA GLU A 138 52.65 29.21 -4.14
C GLU A 138 53.14 30.20 -3.08
N ILE A 139 52.46 30.29 -1.93
CA ILE A 139 52.88 31.15 -0.82
C ILE A 139 54.16 30.62 -0.16
N GLU A 140 54.31 29.30 -0.01
CA GLU A 140 55.55 28.73 0.53
C GLU A 140 56.72 28.93 -0.44
N GLU A 141 56.49 28.83 -1.76
CA GLU A 141 57.49 29.12 -2.79
C GLU A 141 57.94 30.59 -2.75
N VAL A 142 56.99 31.53 -2.66
CA VAL A 142 57.29 32.97 -2.51
C VAL A 142 58.07 33.24 -1.22
N LYS A 143 57.71 32.60 -0.11
CA LYS A 143 58.41 32.72 1.17
C LYS A 143 59.85 32.21 1.10
N GLU A 144 60.10 31.10 0.38
CA GLU A 144 61.46 30.61 0.14
C GLU A 144 62.29 31.57 -0.74
N GLU A 145 61.71 32.15 -1.79
CA GLU A 145 62.39 33.12 -2.64
C GLU A 145 62.76 34.40 -1.87
N TYR A 146 61.87 34.92 -1.02
CA TYR A 146 62.18 36.04 -0.14
C TYR A 146 63.25 35.68 0.91
N GLY A 147 63.24 34.45 1.43
CA GLY A 147 64.29 33.94 2.31
C GLY A 147 65.68 33.94 1.65
N LYS A 148 65.76 33.52 0.38
CA LYS A 148 67.02 33.56 -0.40
C LYS A 148 67.48 34.99 -0.66
N ARG A 149 66.55 35.87 -1.04
CA ARG A 149 66.86 37.28 -1.36
C ARG A 149 67.27 38.10 -0.13
N THR A 150 66.73 37.78 1.05
CA THR A 150 67.17 38.41 2.32
C THR A 150 68.53 37.89 2.77
N GLN A 151 68.88 36.63 2.52
CA GLN A 151 70.25 36.13 2.71
C GLN A 151 71.25 36.81 1.76
N GLU A 152 70.92 36.94 0.48
CA GLU A 152 71.76 37.67 -0.49
C GLU A 152 71.91 39.17 -0.16
N LYS A 153 70.87 39.80 0.40
CA LYS A 153 70.93 41.20 0.89
C LYS A 153 71.80 41.36 2.14
N ARG A 154 71.85 40.36 3.03
CA ARG A 154 72.76 40.37 4.19
C ARG A 154 74.23 40.33 3.78
N ASP A 155 74.57 39.65 2.68
CA ASP A 155 75.94 39.62 2.13
C ASP A 155 76.33 40.93 1.41
N THR A 156 75.36 41.77 1.01
CA THR A 156 75.60 43.04 0.29
C THR A 156 75.45 44.30 1.16
N GLY A 157 75.16 44.17 2.45
CA GLY A 157 75.27 45.25 3.43
C GLY A 157 74.30 46.43 3.22
N VAL A 158 73.17 46.22 2.55
CA VAL A 158 72.12 47.24 2.39
C VAL A 158 70.88 46.81 3.19
N ASP A 159 70.80 47.26 4.44
CA ASP A 159 69.61 47.11 5.28
C ASP A 159 68.51 48.05 4.79
N GLY A 160 67.56 47.49 4.04
CA GLY A 160 66.23 48.07 3.86
C GLY A 160 65.24 47.18 4.61
N GLU A 161 64.72 47.65 5.74
CA GLU A 161 63.59 47.05 6.44
C GLU A 161 62.36 47.08 5.51
N SER A 162 62.10 45.98 4.82
CA SER A 162 60.86 45.76 4.09
C SER A 162 59.96 44.85 4.92
N ASN A 163 58.81 45.38 5.35
CA ASN A 163 57.75 44.68 6.09
C ASN A 163 57.13 43.50 5.31
N ASP A 164 57.55 43.27 4.07
CA ASP A 164 57.07 42.23 3.17
C ASP A 164 57.14 40.80 3.78
N VAL A 165 58.10 40.54 4.68
CA VAL A 165 58.23 39.25 5.38
C VAL A 165 57.08 39.04 6.37
N ASP A 166 56.68 40.10 7.07
CA ASP A 166 55.57 40.06 8.02
C ASP A 166 54.22 39.94 7.27
N ASP A 167 54.12 40.55 6.09
CA ASP A 167 52.94 40.45 5.22
C ASP A 167 52.76 39.03 4.64
N ILE A 168 53.84 38.36 4.23
CA ILE A 168 53.80 36.96 3.77
C ILE A 168 53.40 36.01 4.92
N ALA A 169 53.93 36.25 6.12
CA ALA A 169 53.57 35.48 7.32
C ALA A 169 52.12 35.73 7.79
N ALA A 170 51.59 36.94 7.57
CA ALA A 170 50.18 37.24 7.79
C ALA A 170 49.28 36.51 6.79
N LEU A 171 49.70 36.44 5.51
CA LEU A 171 48.97 35.74 4.45
C LEU A 171 48.88 34.24 4.72
N SER A 172 49.97 33.60 5.19
CA SER A 172 49.95 32.18 5.56
C SER A 172 49.03 31.91 6.76
N LYS A 173 49.04 32.78 7.77
CA LYS A 173 48.12 32.67 8.93
C LYS A 173 46.65 32.84 8.53
N LEU A 174 46.35 33.73 7.60
CA LEU A 174 45.00 33.90 7.07
C LEU A 174 44.54 32.67 6.29
N LEU A 175 45.41 32.06 5.48
CA LEU A 175 45.10 30.85 4.74
C LEU A 175 44.85 29.64 5.67
N ASP A 176 45.68 29.49 6.70
CA ASP A 176 45.49 28.45 7.73
C ASP A 176 44.17 28.68 8.51
N GLY A 177 43.82 29.93 8.82
CA GLY A 177 42.54 30.27 9.46
C GLY A 177 41.31 29.89 8.61
N ILE A 178 41.41 30.02 7.28
CA ILE A 178 40.34 29.62 6.36
C ILE A 178 40.22 28.09 6.31
N SER A 179 41.34 27.36 6.31
CA SER A 179 41.34 25.89 6.31
C SER A 179 40.75 25.28 7.58
N VAL A 180 41.07 25.83 8.77
CA VAL A 180 40.55 25.32 10.05
C VAL A 180 39.04 25.50 10.17
N ASN A 181 38.50 26.62 9.69
CA ASN A 181 37.05 26.87 9.71
C ASN A 181 36.28 25.96 8.73
N GLN A 182 36.96 25.42 7.72
CA GLN A 182 36.35 24.57 6.71
C GLN A 182 36.36 23.08 7.13
N GLY A 183 37.37 22.62 7.87
CA GLY A 183 37.49 21.24 8.34
C GLY A 183 36.35 20.78 9.27
N ASP A 184 35.70 21.69 9.99
CA ASP A 184 34.60 21.36 10.93
C ASP A 184 33.22 21.21 10.24
N GLN A 185 33.09 21.68 9.00
CA GLN A 185 31.83 21.69 8.25
C GLN A 185 31.64 20.47 7.31
N ILE A 186 32.63 19.58 7.16
CA ILE A 186 32.63 18.49 6.15
C ILE A 186 32.16 17.14 6.73
N THR A 187 31.55 17.10 7.91
CA THR A 187 30.75 15.92 8.28
C THR A 187 29.42 16.00 7.53
N SER A 188 29.34 15.31 6.41
CA SER A 188 28.12 15.22 5.60
C SER A 188 26.92 14.86 6.51
N ALA A 189 25.76 15.48 6.25
CA ALA A 189 24.56 15.23 7.07
C ALA A 189 24.23 13.72 7.17
N GLY A 190 24.57 12.94 6.13
CA GLY A 190 24.48 11.48 6.14
C GLY A 190 25.43 10.80 7.13
N ALA A 191 26.67 11.28 7.31
CA ALA A 191 27.60 10.76 8.30
C ALA A 191 27.18 11.11 9.74
N ARG A 192 26.58 12.29 9.95
CA ARG A 192 26.00 12.68 11.26
C ARG A 192 24.80 11.81 11.60
N LEU A 193 23.92 11.56 10.63
CA LEU A 193 22.77 10.68 10.80
C LEU A 193 23.19 9.22 11.07
N ALA A 194 24.16 8.68 10.32
CA ALA A 194 24.69 7.33 10.56
C ALA A 194 25.32 7.19 11.95
N LYS A 195 26.00 8.24 12.44
CA LYS A 195 26.55 8.28 13.80
C LYS A 195 25.43 8.31 14.85
N ASP A 196 24.39 9.11 14.65
CA ASP A 196 23.24 9.20 15.56
C ASP A 196 22.42 7.91 15.61
N LEU A 197 22.22 7.22 14.47
CA LEU A 197 21.61 5.89 14.45
C LEU A 197 22.50 4.85 15.13
N GLY A 198 23.82 4.91 14.91
CA GLY A 198 24.79 4.01 15.52
C GLY A 198 24.89 4.15 17.04
N THR A 199 24.65 5.35 17.58
CA THR A 199 24.66 5.59 19.03
C THR A 199 23.31 5.38 19.72
N GLY A 200 22.28 4.97 18.97
CA GLY A 200 20.92 4.86 19.47
C GLY A 200 20.32 6.24 19.73
N ILE A 201 19.09 6.44 19.29
CA ILE A 201 18.33 7.68 19.50
C ILE A 201 18.19 7.88 21.02
N LYS A 202 19.06 8.67 21.62
CA LYS A 202 18.88 9.16 22.99
C LYS A 202 17.80 10.23 22.91
N ALA A 203 16.56 9.81 23.14
CA ALA A 203 15.48 10.73 23.41
C ALA A 203 15.94 11.65 24.57
N ASN A 204 16.00 12.96 24.29
CA ASN A 204 16.23 13.99 25.30
C ASN A 204 15.06 13.96 26.30
N GLY A 205 15.17 13.12 27.32
CA GLY A 205 14.46 13.26 28.58
C GLY A 205 15.40 13.94 29.58
N PRO A 206 14.92 14.88 30.42
CA PRO A 206 15.78 15.51 31.42
C PRO A 206 16.35 14.43 32.37
N PRO A 207 17.62 14.55 32.80
CA PRO A 207 18.23 13.56 33.67
C PRO A 207 17.51 13.58 35.01
N GLN A 208 16.80 12.50 35.35
CA GLN A 208 16.26 12.32 36.69
C GLN A 208 17.42 12.10 37.65
N THR A 209 17.71 13.16 38.42
CA THR A 209 18.50 13.07 39.64
C THR A 209 17.78 12.14 40.62
N SER A 210 18.45 11.05 41.00
CA SER A 210 18.02 10.15 42.08
C SER A 210 17.77 10.92 43.37
N GLN A 211 16.51 11.02 43.81
CA GLN A 211 16.15 11.52 45.13
C GLN A 211 15.57 10.39 46.00
N GLY A 212 16.04 10.34 47.26
CA GLY A 212 15.23 10.05 48.44
C GLY A 212 14.84 8.59 48.68
N THR A 213 15.58 7.91 49.56
CA THR A 213 15.06 6.78 50.35
C THR A 213 13.87 7.25 51.20
N GLY A 214 12.63 7.01 50.74
CA GLY A 214 11.44 7.28 51.56
C GLY A 214 10.07 7.36 50.88
N GLU A 215 9.96 7.36 49.55
CA GLU A 215 8.65 7.45 48.86
C GLU A 215 8.29 6.17 48.08
N PRO A 216 7.00 5.81 47.96
CA PRO A 216 6.59 4.61 47.23
C PRO A 216 7.03 4.72 45.77
N SER A 217 7.81 3.74 45.32
CA SER A 217 8.33 3.65 43.96
C SER A 217 7.17 3.74 42.95
N THR A 218 7.00 4.91 42.33
CA THR A 218 6.02 5.12 41.28
C THR A 218 6.60 4.59 39.98
N TYR A 219 6.14 3.41 39.56
CA TYR A 219 6.50 2.84 38.26
C TYR A 219 5.74 3.60 37.17
N THR A 220 6.40 4.58 36.55
CA THR A 220 5.88 5.24 35.34
C THR A 220 6.13 4.35 34.13
N VAL A 221 5.12 3.60 33.70
CA VAL A 221 5.14 2.88 32.42
C VAL A 221 4.94 3.89 31.30
N THR A 222 6.02 4.31 30.63
CA THR A 222 5.95 5.09 29.39
C THR A 222 5.46 4.18 28.26
N TYR A 223 4.16 4.19 28.02
CA TYR A 223 3.53 3.52 26.90
C TYR A 223 3.60 4.40 25.64
N ALA A 224 4.27 3.91 24.59
CA ALA A 224 4.31 4.56 23.28
C ALA A 224 3.23 3.92 22.36
N PRO A 225 2.04 4.51 22.20
CA PRO A 225 0.94 3.92 21.43
C PRO A 225 1.29 3.75 19.94
N THR A 226 2.09 4.66 19.39
CA THR A 226 2.54 4.61 18.00
C THR A 226 3.41 3.40 17.72
N TYR A 227 4.19 2.93 18.70
CA TYR A 227 5.05 1.76 18.56
C TYR A 227 4.24 0.47 18.36
N GLN A 228 3.10 0.33 19.04
CA GLN A 228 2.25 -0.85 18.87
C GLN A 228 1.58 -0.89 17.50
N GLN A 229 1.09 0.26 17.02
CA GLN A 229 0.49 0.38 15.70
C GLN A 229 1.53 0.12 14.59
N SER A 230 2.71 0.75 14.68
CA SER A 230 3.78 0.53 13.69
C SER A 230 4.28 -0.92 13.71
N HIS A 231 4.37 -1.55 14.88
CA HIS A 231 4.78 -2.96 14.99
C HIS A 231 3.71 -3.92 14.46
N ALA A 232 2.42 -3.64 14.68
CA ALA A 232 1.34 -4.41 14.07
C ALA A 232 1.31 -4.28 12.54
N LEU A 233 1.50 -3.06 12.02
CA LEU A 233 1.61 -2.81 10.58
C LEU A 233 2.84 -3.47 9.96
N ALA A 234 3.99 -3.42 10.65
CA ALA A 234 5.20 -4.10 10.20
C ALA A 234 5.01 -5.62 10.13
N LYS A 235 4.33 -6.21 11.13
CA LYS A 235 3.96 -7.64 11.09
C LYS A 235 2.99 -7.95 9.97
N ALA A 236 1.99 -7.11 9.72
CA ALA A 236 1.06 -7.27 8.61
C ALA A 236 1.77 -7.22 7.26
N ALA A 237 2.74 -6.31 7.09
CA ALA A 237 3.56 -6.23 5.88
C ALA A 237 4.47 -7.45 5.67
N ASP A 238 5.01 -8.04 6.74
CA ASP A 238 5.76 -9.30 6.66
C ASP A 238 4.85 -10.47 6.23
N PHE A 239 3.64 -10.56 6.79
CA PHE A 239 2.65 -11.55 6.35
C PHE A 239 2.24 -11.34 4.88
N ASP A 240 2.02 -10.10 4.46
CA ASP A 240 1.70 -9.76 3.08
C ASP A 240 2.84 -10.12 2.13
N GLY A 241 4.09 -9.81 2.49
CA GLY A 241 5.27 -10.23 1.72
C GLY A 241 5.39 -11.74 1.60
N ARG A 242 5.17 -12.48 2.69
CA ARG A 242 5.16 -13.96 2.67
C ARG A 242 4.00 -14.52 1.85
N LEU A 243 2.84 -13.88 1.89
CA LEU A 243 1.66 -14.26 1.12
C LEU A 243 1.92 -14.01 -0.38
N ALA A 244 2.46 -12.86 -0.76
CA ALA A 244 2.85 -12.54 -2.13
C ALA A 244 3.91 -13.52 -2.68
N LEU A 245 4.85 -13.96 -1.84
CA LEU A 245 5.79 -15.02 -2.22
C LEU A 245 5.08 -16.36 -2.47
N LEU A 246 4.11 -16.73 -1.63
CA LEU A 246 3.31 -17.94 -1.82
C LEU A 246 2.43 -17.85 -3.06
N GLU A 247 1.79 -16.70 -3.31
CA GLU A 247 1.02 -16.44 -4.54
C GLU A 247 1.90 -16.54 -5.78
N LYS A 248 3.10 -15.96 -5.73
CA LYS A 248 4.08 -16.06 -6.82
C LYS A 248 4.52 -17.50 -7.08
N VAL A 249 4.76 -18.29 -6.03
CA VAL A 249 5.15 -19.70 -6.16
C VAL A 249 3.99 -20.54 -6.69
N LEU A 250 2.76 -20.27 -6.26
CA LEU A 250 1.57 -20.97 -6.71
C LEU A 250 1.08 -20.47 -8.08
N GLY A 251 1.63 -19.35 -8.58
CA GLY A 251 1.25 -18.74 -9.86
C GLY A 251 -0.20 -18.28 -9.89
N LEU A 252 -0.81 -17.98 -8.73
CA LEU A 252 -2.17 -17.44 -8.60
C LEU A 252 -2.18 -15.95 -9.01
N ASN A 253 -1.78 -15.69 -10.23
CA ASN A 253 -1.79 -14.35 -10.79
C ASN A 253 -3.21 -14.11 -11.30
N SER A 254 -3.72 -12.89 -11.13
CA SER A 254 -5.09 -12.40 -11.38
C SER A 254 -5.75 -12.74 -12.75
N THR A 255 -5.10 -13.52 -13.60
CA THR A 255 -5.60 -14.04 -14.88
C THR A 255 -6.37 -15.36 -14.77
N MET A 256 -6.36 -16.05 -13.62
CA MET A 256 -7.34 -17.12 -13.41
C MET A 256 -8.70 -16.48 -13.10
N ASP A 257 -9.51 -16.38 -14.15
CA ASP A 257 -10.90 -15.99 -14.09
C ASP A 257 -11.60 -16.84 -13.01
N SER A 258 -12.16 -16.17 -12.00
CA SER A 258 -12.80 -16.75 -10.81
C SER A 258 -14.01 -17.65 -11.13
N THR A 259 -14.34 -17.81 -12.40
CA THR A 259 -15.46 -18.58 -12.96
C THR A 259 -15.14 -20.06 -13.06
N ASN A 260 -13.88 -20.41 -13.32
CA ASN A 260 -13.41 -21.79 -13.29
C ASN A 260 -12.69 -22.01 -11.97
N GLY A 261 -13.46 -22.48 -10.97
CA GLY A 261 -12.98 -22.74 -9.61
C GLY A 261 -11.55 -23.26 -9.64
N SER A 262 -10.64 -22.47 -9.07
CA SER A 262 -9.19 -22.72 -8.98
C SER A 262 -8.91 -24.23 -9.03
N THR A 263 -8.39 -24.73 -10.16
CA THR A 263 -8.10 -26.15 -10.29
C THR A 263 -7.26 -26.56 -9.10
N ALA A 264 -7.80 -27.38 -8.22
CA ALA A 264 -7.12 -27.70 -6.97
C ALA A 264 -5.78 -28.35 -7.33
N VAL A 265 -4.69 -27.68 -6.93
CA VAL A 265 -3.32 -28.09 -7.29
C VAL A 265 -3.04 -29.51 -6.80
N LEU A 266 -3.59 -29.88 -5.65
CA LEU A 266 -3.41 -31.19 -5.02
C LEU A 266 -3.96 -32.35 -5.88
N PRO A 267 -5.23 -32.36 -6.35
CA PRO A 267 -5.69 -33.35 -7.31
C PRO A 267 -4.86 -33.44 -8.58
N THR A 268 -4.42 -32.30 -9.15
CA THR A 268 -3.58 -32.34 -10.36
C THR A 268 -2.20 -32.95 -10.09
N LEU A 269 -1.62 -32.68 -8.91
CA LEU A 269 -0.37 -33.27 -8.47
C LEU A 269 -0.52 -34.78 -8.22
N ASP A 270 -1.60 -35.23 -7.58
CA ASP A 270 -1.88 -36.67 -7.37
C ASP A 270 -2.09 -37.38 -8.71
N ILE A 271 -2.77 -36.76 -9.68
CA ILE A 271 -2.90 -37.32 -11.03
C ILE A 271 -1.54 -37.42 -11.72
N LEU A 272 -0.71 -36.37 -11.65
CA LEU A 272 0.64 -36.39 -12.22
C LEU A 272 1.53 -37.41 -11.51
N GLU A 273 1.46 -37.51 -10.19
CA GLU A 273 2.17 -38.51 -9.38
C GLU A 273 1.77 -39.93 -9.80
N ARG A 274 0.47 -40.19 -10.00
CA ARG A 274 -0.02 -41.46 -10.52
C ARG A 274 0.44 -41.73 -11.95
N GLN A 275 0.48 -40.72 -12.80
CA GLN A 275 0.99 -40.87 -14.18
C GLN A 275 2.50 -41.18 -14.18
N VAL A 276 3.27 -40.49 -13.35
CA VAL A 276 4.71 -40.73 -13.19
C VAL A 276 4.96 -42.10 -12.55
N SER A 277 4.18 -42.50 -11.54
CA SER A 277 4.31 -43.82 -10.93
C SER A 277 4.03 -44.93 -11.94
N ILE A 278 2.98 -44.79 -12.77
CA ILE A 278 2.71 -45.71 -13.88
C ILE A 278 3.89 -45.77 -14.85
N LEU A 279 4.49 -44.63 -15.24
CA LEU A 279 5.64 -44.61 -16.14
C LEU A 279 6.91 -45.22 -15.52
N THR A 280 7.10 -45.09 -14.21
CA THR A 280 8.28 -45.62 -13.51
C THR A 280 8.16 -47.09 -13.11
N GLU A 281 6.96 -47.56 -12.76
CA GLU A 281 6.70 -48.91 -12.27
C GLU A 281 6.30 -49.87 -13.40
N SER A 282 5.65 -49.36 -14.47
CA SER A 282 5.20 -50.20 -15.57
C SER A 282 6.21 -50.24 -16.72
N THR A 283 6.77 -51.43 -16.96
CA THR A 283 7.45 -51.74 -18.22
C THR A 283 6.41 -51.84 -19.34
N PRO A 284 6.73 -51.52 -20.60
CA PRO A 284 5.76 -51.59 -21.72
C PRO A 284 5.11 -52.98 -21.86
N SER A 285 5.82 -54.04 -21.45
CA SER A 285 5.29 -55.41 -21.39
C SER A 285 4.21 -55.63 -20.32
N SER A 286 4.30 -54.96 -19.16
CA SER A 286 3.28 -55.09 -18.13
C SER A 286 2.00 -54.34 -18.50
N LEU A 287 2.09 -53.18 -19.17
CA LEU A 287 0.92 -52.43 -19.65
C LEU A 287 0.12 -53.23 -20.69
N ASP A 288 0.79 -53.87 -21.64
CA ASP A 288 0.12 -54.73 -22.62
C ASP A 288 -0.57 -55.93 -21.96
N SER A 289 0.04 -56.52 -20.92
CA SER A 289 -0.55 -57.63 -20.18
C SER A 289 -1.78 -57.19 -19.36
N ILE A 290 -1.72 -56.01 -18.74
CA ILE A 290 -2.81 -55.42 -17.98
C ILE A 290 -3.94 -55.01 -18.92
N SER A 291 -3.65 -54.38 -20.06
CA SER A 291 -4.64 -54.03 -21.08
C SER A 291 -5.40 -55.26 -21.60
N ARG A 292 -4.69 -56.38 -21.82
CA ARG A 292 -5.33 -57.65 -22.18
C ARG A 292 -6.23 -58.18 -21.05
N ARG A 293 -5.77 -58.14 -19.79
CA ARG A 293 -6.59 -58.55 -18.63
C ARG A 293 -7.79 -57.64 -18.39
N VAL A 294 -7.65 -56.34 -18.62
CA VAL A 294 -8.75 -55.37 -18.54
C VAL A 294 -9.77 -55.68 -19.64
N ARG A 295 -9.35 -55.93 -20.88
CA ARG A 295 -10.26 -56.36 -21.96
C ARG A 295 -11.00 -57.67 -21.64
N THR A 296 -10.32 -58.63 -21.02
CA THR A 296 -11.00 -59.87 -20.59
C THR A 296 -11.98 -59.59 -19.46
N LEU A 297 -11.61 -58.76 -18.47
CA LEU A 297 -12.50 -58.39 -17.36
C LEU A 297 -13.69 -57.54 -17.82
N THR A 298 -13.53 -56.64 -18.80
CA THR A 298 -14.64 -55.88 -19.37
C THR A 298 -15.59 -56.82 -20.13
N GLN A 299 -15.06 -57.77 -20.89
CA GLN A 299 -15.89 -58.80 -21.54
C GLN A 299 -16.60 -59.70 -20.52
N GLU A 300 -15.95 -60.06 -19.42
CA GLU A 300 -16.58 -60.83 -18.34
C GLU A 300 -17.64 -60.00 -17.60
N ALA A 301 -17.41 -58.70 -17.39
CA ALA A 301 -18.37 -57.78 -16.80
C ALA A 301 -19.59 -57.56 -17.72
N GLU A 302 -19.38 -57.39 -19.03
CA GLU A 302 -20.46 -57.29 -20.02
C GLU A 302 -21.30 -58.57 -20.05
N LYS A 303 -20.66 -59.75 -20.03
CA LYS A 303 -21.37 -61.05 -19.91
C LYS A 303 -22.14 -61.15 -18.59
N LEU A 304 -21.57 -60.63 -17.50
CA LEU A 304 -22.24 -60.61 -16.20
C LEU A 304 -23.42 -59.64 -16.19
N GLU A 305 -23.31 -58.48 -16.84
CA GLU A 305 -24.40 -57.53 -17.01
C GLU A 305 -25.50 -58.11 -17.90
N GLU A 306 -25.16 -58.79 -18.99
CA GLU A 306 -26.13 -59.47 -19.85
C GLU A 306 -26.84 -60.63 -19.11
N SER A 307 -26.12 -61.37 -18.28
CA SER A 307 -26.72 -62.40 -17.41
C SER A 307 -27.61 -61.78 -16.32
N ARG A 308 -27.24 -60.64 -15.74
CA ARG A 308 -28.08 -59.89 -14.79
C ARG A 308 -29.31 -59.30 -15.46
N LYS A 309 -29.19 -58.77 -16.67
CA LYS A 309 -30.29 -58.18 -17.43
C LYS A 309 -31.28 -59.24 -17.89
N SER A 310 -30.80 -60.41 -18.33
CA SER A 310 -31.66 -61.56 -18.64
C SER A 310 -32.32 -62.15 -17.39
N ALA A 311 -31.61 -62.24 -16.26
CA ALA A 311 -32.20 -62.63 -14.97
C ALA A 311 -33.25 -61.63 -14.48
N LYS A 312 -33.01 -60.33 -14.65
CA LYS A 312 -33.96 -59.27 -14.31
C LYS A 312 -35.18 -59.29 -15.24
N ALA A 313 -34.99 -59.48 -16.55
CA ALA A 313 -36.10 -59.65 -17.49
C ALA A 313 -36.94 -60.90 -17.17
N ALA A 314 -36.30 -62.00 -16.75
CA ALA A 314 -37.01 -63.18 -16.26
C ALA A 314 -37.78 -62.89 -14.96
N GLN A 315 -37.20 -62.14 -14.03
CA GLN A 315 -37.90 -61.68 -12.83
C GLN A 315 -39.05 -60.71 -13.13
N ASP A 316 -38.90 -59.80 -14.08
CA ASP A 316 -39.94 -58.86 -14.48
C ASP A 316 -41.09 -59.60 -15.19
N SER A 317 -40.79 -60.63 -16.00
CA SER A 317 -41.81 -61.52 -16.56
C SER A 317 -42.55 -62.34 -15.48
N LEU A 318 -41.85 -62.70 -14.40
CA LEU A 318 -42.45 -63.38 -13.24
C LEU A 318 -43.24 -62.40 -12.35
N LYS A 319 -42.81 -61.13 -12.26
CA LYS A 319 -43.53 -60.05 -11.55
C LYS A 319 -44.83 -59.67 -12.26
N SER A 320 -44.84 -59.64 -13.60
CA SER A 320 -46.08 -59.45 -14.37
C SER A 320 -47.10 -60.57 -14.16
N ALA A 321 -46.67 -61.76 -13.73
CA ALA A 321 -47.56 -62.87 -13.37
C ALA A 321 -47.98 -62.85 -11.88
N ARG A 322 -47.42 -61.94 -11.07
CA ARG A 322 -47.60 -61.85 -9.61
C ARG A 322 -47.98 -60.43 -9.19
N GLU A 323 -49.09 -59.93 -9.73
CA GLU A 323 -49.54 -58.53 -9.55
C GLU A 323 -50.29 -58.25 -8.23
N GLU A 324 -50.33 -59.19 -7.27
CA GLU A 324 -51.06 -59.02 -6.00
C GLU A 324 -50.17 -58.79 -4.75
N ILE A 325 -48.84 -58.71 -4.88
CA ILE A 325 -47.93 -58.43 -3.74
C ILE A 325 -46.92 -57.33 -4.15
N ALA A 326 -47.43 -56.13 -4.41
CA ALA A 326 -46.66 -55.01 -4.97
C ALA A 326 -46.76 -53.71 -4.13
N SER A 327 -46.75 -53.83 -2.80
CA SER A 327 -46.70 -52.68 -1.88
C SER A 327 -45.30 -52.40 -1.33
N GLU A 328 -44.43 -53.41 -1.14
CA GLU A 328 -43.10 -53.21 -0.54
C GLU A 328 -42.07 -52.65 -1.55
N ASP A 329 -42.10 -53.06 -2.82
CA ASP A 329 -41.14 -52.61 -3.85
C ASP A 329 -41.34 -51.15 -4.30
N LYS A 330 -42.53 -50.56 -4.08
CA LYS A 330 -42.78 -49.14 -4.40
C LYS A 330 -42.10 -48.21 -3.42
N ASP A 331 -42.10 -48.57 -2.14
CA ASP A 331 -41.41 -47.82 -1.09
C ASP A 331 -39.89 -47.85 -1.34
N ASP A 332 -39.34 -48.97 -1.79
CA ASP A 332 -37.93 -49.08 -2.17
C ASP A 332 -37.58 -48.21 -3.38
N SER A 333 -38.43 -48.20 -4.43
CA SER A 333 -38.23 -47.33 -5.59
C SER A 333 -38.32 -45.84 -5.24
N GLU A 334 -39.25 -45.45 -4.37
CA GLU A 334 -39.37 -44.08 -3.89
C GLU A 334 -38.20 -43.69 -3.00
N GLN A 335 -37.75 -44.58 -2.11
CA GLN A 335 -36.57 -44.36 -1.28
C GLN A 335 -35.31 -44.23 -2.14
N ILE A 336 -35.13 -45.07 -3.16
CA ILE A 336 -34.01 -44.95 -4.11
C ILE A 336 -34.08 -43.60 -4.85
N SER A 337 -35.26 -43.14 -5.25
CA SER A 337 -35.41 -41.81 -5.89
C SER A 337 -35.06 -40.65 -4.95
N LYS A 338 -35.45 -40.75 -3.67
CA LYS A 338 -35.11 -39.77 -2.62
C LYS A 338 -33.62 -39.80 -2.30
N ILE A 339 -33.02 -40.99 -2.24
CA ILE A 339 -31.58 -41.18 -2.04
C ILE A 339 -30.81 -40.58 -3.22
N ASN A 340 -31.22 -40.85 -4.46
CA ASN A 340 -30.60 -40.26 -5.65
C ASN A 340 -30.74 -38.73 -5.67
N ALA A 341 -31.86 -38.19 -5.21
CA ALA A 341 -32.04 -36.75 -5.04
C ALA A 341 -31.08 -36.18 -3.97
N LEU A 342 -30.87 -36.88 -2.85
CA LEU A 342 -29.90 -36.49 -1.82
C LEU A 342 -28.45 -36.62 -2.29
N TYR A 343 -28.12 -37.65 -3.06
CA TYR A 343 -26.81 -37.77 -3.72
C TYR A 343 -26.60 -36.66 -4.75
N GLY A 344 -27.67 -36.15 -5.37
CA GLY A 344 -27.62 -34.99 -6.26
C GLY A 344 -27.37 -33.67 -5.53
N THR A 345 -27.85 -33.52 -4.29
CA THR A 345 -27.59 -32.31 -3.47
C THR A 345 -26.29 -32.38 -2.68
N LEU A 346 -25.73 -33.57 -2.45
CA LEU A 346 -24.50 -33.77 -1.70
C LEU A 346 -23.30 -32.98 -2.28
N PRO A 347 -23.02 -32.96 -3.60
CA PRO A 347 -21.95 -32.16 -4.17
C PRO A 347 -22.09 -30.67 -3.88
N THR A 348 -23.32 -30.14 -3.84
CA THR A 348 -23.55 -28.72 -3.51
C THR A 348 -23.21 -28.43 -2.05
N ILE A 349 -23.53 -29.36 -1.15
CA ILE A 349 -23.21 -29.24 0.28
C ILE A 349 -21.71 -29.44 0.51
N GLU A 350 -21.09 -30.39 -0.17
CA GLU A 350 -19.65 -30.68 -0.08
C GLU A 350 -18.81 -29.49 -0.56
N ASN A 351 -19.27 -28.76 -1.57
CA ASN A 351 -18.62 -27.52 -2.03
C ASN A 351 -18.85 -26.33 -1.08
N LEU A 352 -20.00 -26.25 -0.41
CA LEU A 352 -20.33 -25.13 0.50
C LEU A 352 -19.80 -25.33 1.93
N ALA A 353 -19.66 -26.57 2.38
CA ALA A 353 -19.14 -26.92 3.71
C ALA A 353 -17.76 -26.32 4.02
N PRO A 354 -16.74 -26.36 3.15
CA PRO A 354 -15.42 -25.78 3.42
C PRO A 354 -15.43 -24.24 3.42
N LEU A 355 -16.46 -23.60 2.86
CA LEU A 355 -16.58 -22.13 2.85
C LEU A 355 -17.25 -21.58 4.12
N LEU A 356 -17.95 -22.41 4.89
CA LEU A 356 -18.66 -21.99 6.09
C LEU A 356 -17.72 -21.49 7.21
N PRO A 357 -16.59 -22.17 7.52
CA PRO A 357 -15.65 -21.67 8.53
C PRO A 357 -15.05 -20.30 8.18
N SER A 358 -14.65 -20.09 6.92
CA SER A 358 -14.07 -18.82 6.49
C SER A 358 -15.08 -17.68 6.50
N LEU A 359 -16.34 -17.95 6.12
CA LEU A 359 -17.43 -16.99 6.28
C LEU A 359 -17.72 -16.66 7.74
N LEU A 360 -17.64 -17.64 8.64
CA LEU A 360 -17.83 -17.43 10.07
C LEU A 360 -16.70 -16.58 10.67
N ASP A 361 -15.45 -16.82 10.30
CA ASP A 361 -14.30 -16.01 10.72
C ASP A 361 -14.39 -14.58 10.16
N ARG A 362 -14.81 -14.43 8.91
CA ARG A 362 -15.10 -13.12 8.31
C ARG A 362 -16.25 -12.41 9.03
N LEU A 363 -17.34 -13.10 9.35
CA LEU A 363 -18.45 -12.52 10.12
C LEU A 363 -18.02 -12.17 11.55
N ARG A 364 -17.12 -12.94 12.16
CA ARG A 364 -16.61 -12.65 13.51
C ARG A 364 -15.72 -11.41 13.55
N SER A 365 -14.85 -11.24 12.55
CA SER A 365 -14.07 -10.01 12.40
C SER A 365 -14.96 -8.81 12.04
N LEU A 366 -15.93 -9.01 11.15
CA LEU A 366 -16.88 -7.99 10.73
C LEU A 366 -17.89 -7.61 11.83
N ARG A 367 -18.17 -8.51 12.79
CA ARG A 367 -19.07 -8.25 13.92
C ARG A 367 -18.64 -7.04 14.75
N ALA A 368 -17.34 -6.85 14.96
CA ALA A 368 -16.83 -5.67 15.67
C ALA A 368 -17.20 -4.39 14.90
N ILE A 369 -16.94 -4.38 13.59
CA ILE A 369 -17.27 -3.25 12.71
C ILE A 369 -18.78 -3.01 12.64
N HIS A 370 -19.60 -4.06 12.58
CA HIS A 370 -21.07 -3.92 12.57
C HIS A 370 -21.60 -3.39 13.91
N ALA A 371 -21.03 -3.82 15.03
CA ALA A 371 -21.38 -3.27 16.35
C ALA A 371 -20.97 -1.80 16.47
N ASP A 372 -19.76 -1.47 16.02
CA ASP A 372 -19.27 -0.08 15.98
C ASP A 372 -20.13 0.79 15.05
N ALA A 373 -20.54 0.28 13.88
CA ALA A 373 -21.43 0.99 12.97
C ALA A 373 -22.82 1.24 13.59
N ALA A 374 -23.39 0.25 14.29
CA ALA A 374 -24.67 0.41 14.98
C ALA A 374 -24.59 1.44 16.12
N THR A 375 -23.51 1.41 16.91
CA THR A 375 -23.30 2.42 17.96
C THR A 375 -22.98 3.80 17.38
N ALA A 376 -22.31 3.88 16.23
CA ALA A 376 -22.07 5.14 15.53
C ALA A 376 -23.36 5.76 15.00
N SER A 377 -24.29 4.97 14.44
CA SER A 377 -25.61 5.48 14.05
C SER A 377 -26.40 5.99 15.25
N GLU A 378 -26.39 5.27 16.38
CA GLU A 378 -27.05 5.74 17.61
C GLU A 378 -26.43 7.03 18.16
N ASN A 379 -25.10 7.12 18.17
CA ASN A 379 -24.40 8.33 18.59
C ASN A 379 -24.69 9.51 17.65
N LEU A 380 -24.83 9.26 16.34
CA LEU A 380 -25.18 10.29 15.36
C LEU A 380 -26.60 10.79 15.61
N ASP A 381 -27.56 9.90 15.86
CA ASP A 381 -28.93 10.28 16.22
C ASP A 381 -28.97 11.12 17.50
N ILE A 382 -28.17 10.77 18.52
CA ILE A 382 -28.04 11.56 19.76
C ILE A 382 -27.43 12.94 19.48
N VAL A 383 -26.40 13.01 18.64
CA VAL A 383 -25.77 14.28 18.26
C VAL A 383 -26.74 15.16 17.46
N GLU A 384 -27.52 14.58 16.55
CA GLU A 384 -28.56 15.28 15.80
C GLU A 384 -29.63 15.85 16.74
N GLN A 385 -30.12 15.06 17.70
CA GLN A 385 -31.05 15.53 18.72
C GLN A 385 -30.48 16.70 19.53
N ARG A 386 -29.23 16.60 20.00
CA ARG A 386 -28.55 17.69 20.71
C ARG A 386 -28.36 18.92 19.85
N GLN A 387 -28.09 18.76 18.55
CA GLN A 387 -27.96 19.88 17.62
C GLN A 387 -29.30 20.60 17.43
N VAL A 388 -30.40 19.84 17.32
CA VAL A 388 -31.75 20.40 17.25
C VAL A 388 -32.10 21.14 18.55
N GLU A 389 -31.82 20.56 19.71
CA GLU A 389 -32.01 21.20 21.02
C GLU A 389 -31.19 22.50 21.14
N MET A 390 -29.90 22.46 20.82
CA MET A 390 -29.03 23.64 20.84
C MET A 390 -29.53 24.72 19.87
N SER A 391 -30.02 24.35 18.69
CA SER A 391 -30.60 25.31 17.75
C SER A 391 -31.86 25.98 18.30
N ASN A 392 -32.69 25.24 19.05
CA ASN A 392 -33.87 25.77 19.71
C ASN A 392 -33.49 26.68 20.88
N ASP A 393 -32.46 26.33 21.65
CA ASP A 393 -31.97 27.18 22.72
C ASP A 393 -31.35 28.46 22.19
N ILE A 394 -30.57 28.41 21.09
CA ILE A 394 -30.08 29.62 20.42
C ILE A 394 -31.23 30.54 20.01
N LYS A 395 -32.33 29.99 19.47
CA LYS A 395 -33.53 30.79 19.15
C LYS A 395 -34.14 31.43 20.39
N LYS A 396 -34.28 30.69 21.50
CA LYS A 396 -34.78 31.25 22.77
C LYS A 396 -33.85 32.36 23.29
N TRP A 397 -32.54 32.22 23.12
CA TRP A 397 -31.57 33.25 23.53
C TRP A 397 -31.65 34.49 22.64
N GLN A 398 -31.90 34.32 21.34
CA GLN A 398 -32.15 35.42 20.41
C GLN A 398 -33.43 36.18 20.79
N GLU A 399 -34.54 35.47 21.03
CA GLU A 399 -35.80 36.06 21.49
C GLU A 399 -35.64 36.75 22.86
N GLY A 400 -34.86 36.15 23.76
CA GLY A 400 -34.52 36.73 25.05
C GLY A 400 -33.70 38.02 24.91
N LEU A 401 -32.73 38.04 24.01
CA LEU A 401 -31.91 39.22 23.71
C LEU A 401 -32.74 40.32 23.06
N GLU A 402 -33.65 39.99 22.14
CA GLU A 402 -34.58 40.94 21.52
C GLU A 402 -35.48 41.59 22.58
N LYS A 403 -36.04 40.80 23.50
CA LYS A 403 -36.83 41.33 24.63
C LYS A 403 -36.00 42.23 25.54
N VAL A 404 -34.73 41.90 25.79
CA VAL A 404 -33.81 42.75 26.57
C VAL A 404 -33.49 44.02 25.81
N GLU A 405 -33.27 43.96 24.50
CA GLU A 405 -33.04 45.14 23.65
C GLU A 405 -34.27 46.06 23.65
N GLU A 406 -35.48 45.52 23.51
CA GLU A 406 -36.72 46.26 23.63
C GLU A 406 -36.87 46.88 25.02
N ALA A 407 -36.59 46.14 26.09
CA ALA A 407 -36.64 46.64 27.46
C ALA A 407 -35.61 47.76 27.70
N ILE A 408 -34.41 47.67 27.09
CA ILE A 408 -33.39 48.72 27.15
C ILE A 408 -33.84 49.95 26.37
N LYS A 409 -34.40 49.81 25.17
CA LYS A 409 -34.96 50.95 24.41
C LYS A 409 -36.09 51.64 25.15
N GLN A 410 -37.01 50.86 25.73
CA GLN A 410 -38.08 51.41 26.57
C GLN A 410 -37.48 52.10 27.81
N GLY A 411 -36.51 51.48 28.48
CA GLY A 411 -35.79 52.07 29.61
C GLY A 411 -35.07 53.37 29.24
N GLU A 412 -34.45 53.45 28.07
CA GLU A 412 -33.80 54.66 27.55
C GLU A 412 -34.80 55.77 27.28
N THR A 413 -35.96 55.46 26.67
CA THR A 413 -37.01 56.47 26.45
C THR A 413 -37.60 56.98 27.77
N VAL A 414 -37.84 56.11 28.75
CA VAL A 414 -38.33 56.50 30.09
C VAL A 414 -37.27 57.29 30.83
N MET A 415 -35.99 56.89 30.77
CA MET A 415 -34.88 57.60 31.39
C MET A 415 -34.63 58.95 30.73
N GLY A 416 -34.74 59.06 29.41
CA GLY A 416 -34.70 60.32 28.66
C GLY A 416 -35.86 61.25 29.02
N GLY A 417 -37.07 60.72 29.16
CA GLY A 417 -38.22 61.47 29.68
C GLY A 417 -38.01 61.97 31.10
N ASN A 418 -37.54 61.10 32.01
CA ASN A 418 -37.19 61.47 33.38
C ASN A 418 -36.08 62.52 33.43
N MET A 419 -35.06 62.40 32.58
CA MET A 419 -33.98 63.37 32.46
C MET A 419 -34.51 64.75 32.04
N GLN A 420 -35.43 64.82 31.07
CA GLN A 420 -36.07 66.07 30.67
C GLN A 420 -36.91 66.69 31.81
N VAL A 421 -37.62 65.86 32.58
CA VAL A 421 -38.37 66.33 33.75
C VAL A 421 -37.44 66.90 34.81
N VAL A 422 -36.33 66.21 35.10
CA VAL A 422 -35.30 66.69 36.05
C VAL A 422 -34.62 67.95 35.53
N GLU A 423 -34.30 68.03 34.24
CA GLU A 423 -33.76 69.23 33.59
C GLU A 423 -34.74 70.41 33.71
N GLY A 424 -36.04 70.17 33.51
CA GLY A 424 -37.08 71.16 33.75
C GLY A 424 -37.12 71.64 35.20
N TRP A 425 -37.02 70.73 36.17
CA TRP A 425 -36.94 71.08 37.59
C TRP A 425 -35.68 71.88 37.93
N VAL A 426 -34.53 71.54 37.35
CA VAL A 426 -33.27 72.28 37.54
C VAL A 426 -33.38 73.68 36.94
N LYS A 427 -33.90 73.83 35.72
CA LYS A 427 -34.15 75.13 35.08
C LYS A 427 -35.10 76.00 35.89
N ASP A 428 -36.19 75.43 36.40
CA ASP A 428 -37.12 76.15 37.30
C ASP A 428 -36.42 76.60 38.59
N LEU A 429 -35.44 75.82 39.07
CA LEU A 429 -34.64 76.14 40.25
C LEU A 429 -33.61 77.24 39.96
N GLU A 430 -32.94 77.18 38.80
CA GLU A 430 -32.05 78.23 38.28
C GLU A 430 -32.80 79.55 38.07
N ASP A 431 -34.00 79.52 37.48
CA ASP A 431 -34.86 80.69 37.30
C ASP A 431 -35.29 81.32 38.63
N LYS A 432 -35.57 80.49 39.65
CA LYS A 432 -35.86 80.99 41.00
C LYS A 432 -34.62 81.57 41.67
N MET A 433 -33.45 80.98 41.44
CA MET A 433 -32.18 81.44 42.00
C MET A 433 -31.68 82.74 41.35
N SER A 434 -31.96 82.95 40.06
CA SER A 434 -31.64 84.20 39.35
C SER A 434 -32.54 85.38 39.72
N LYS A 435 -33.73 85.11 40.30
CA LYS A 435 -34.68 86.11 40.78
C LYS A 435 -34.44 86.53 42.25
N LEU A 436 -33.52 85.86 42.94
CA LEU A 436 -32.97 86.22 44.25
C LEU A 436 -31.70 87.04 44.06
#